data_AF-A0A932ZGT9-F1
#
_entry.id   AF-A0A932ZGT9-F1
#
_cell.length_a   1.000
_cell.length_b   1.000
_cell.length_c   1.000
_cell.angle_alpha   90.00
_cell.angle_beta   90.00
_cell.angle_gamma   90.00
#
_symmetry.space_group_name_H-M   'P 1'
#
loop_
_entity.id
_entity.type
_entity.pdbx_description
1 polymer ?
#
loop_
_entity_poly.entity_id
_entity_poly.type
_entity_poly.pdbx_seq_one_letter_code
_entity_poly.pdbx_strand_id
1 'polypeptide(L)'
;MRIIPGIAVSLILAFCVACEKAPLPEAFPSLSLATVILTTKSGPHAVSVEVAKTDEERAKGLMFRESLPENGGMWFVFPHEVIDPFWMKNT
;
A
#
# COMPACT_ATOMS: atom_id res chain seq x y z
N MET A 1 19.23 -42.71 55.38
CA MET A 1 20.01 -41.59 54.81
C MET A 1 20.70 -42.05 53.53
N ARG A 2 19.97 -42.08 52.41
CA ARG A 2 20.49 -42.38 51.06
C ARG A 2 19.70 -41.51 50.09
N ILE A 3 20.36 -40.49 49.56
CA ILE A 3 19.86 -39.53 48.58
C ILE A 3 19.89 -40.19 47.19
N ILE A 4 18.75 -40.22 46.50
CA ILE A 4 18.60 -40.66 45.12
C ILE A 4 18.51 -39.38 44.25
N PRO A 5 19.43 -39.10 43.32
CA PRO A 5 19.23 -38.04 42.35
C PRO A 5 18.74 -38.66 41.04
N GLY A 6 17.41 -38.68 40.87
CA GLY A 6 16.74 -38.78 39.59
C GLY A 6 15.71 -37.64 39.54
N ILE A 7 15.41 -37.12 38.35
CA ILE A 7 14.74 -35.84 38.05
C ILE A 7 15.81 -34.74 37.92
N ALA A 8 16.19 -34.26 36.74
CA ALA A 8 15.30 -33.70 35.75
C ALA A 8 15.90 -33.84 34.33
N VAL A 9 15.35 -34.78 33.56
CA VAL A 9 15.26 -34.66 32.11
C VAL A 9 14.14 -33.65 31.85
N SER A 10 14.48 -32.36 31.80
CA SER A 10 13.58 -31.31 31.33
C SER A 10 14.35 -30.02 31.09
N LEU A 11 14.92 -29.91 29.89
CA LEU A 11 15.29 -28.64 29.29
C LEU A 11 15.20 -28.77 27.76
N ILE A 12 14.09 -29.36 27.31
CA ILE A 12 13.57 -29.18 25.95
C ILE A 12 12.17 -28.60 26.14
N LEU A 13 12.09 -27.31 26.44
CA LEU A 13 10.88 -26.54 26.16
C LEU A 13 11.22 -25.05 26.10
N ALA A 14 10.67 -24.41 25.08
CA ALA A 14 10.60 -22.96 24.90
C ALA A 14 11.87 -22.25 24.40
N PHE A 15 12.31 -22.56 23.19
CA PHE A 15 12.52 -21.49 22.23
C PHE A 15 11.48 -21.63 21.13
N CYS A 16 10.24 -21.29 21.49
CA CYS A 16 9.21 -20.96 20.51
C CYS A 16 9.79 -19.81 19.70
N VAL A 17 10.18 -20.15 18.46
CA VAL A 17 10.02 -19.34 17.26
C VAL A 17 9.48 -17.95 17.61
N ALA A 18 10.40 -17.01 17.79
CA ALA A 18 10.08 -15.62 17.57
C ALA A 18 9.69 -15.54 16.10
N CYS A 19 8.41 -15.76 15.82
CA CYS A 19 7.77 -15.28 14.63
C CYS A 19 7.81 -13.77 14.81
N GLU A 20 8.92 -13.15 14.40
CA GLU A 20 8.93 -11.74 14.07
C GLU A 20 7.79 -11.56 13.08
N LYS A 21 6.66 -11.07 13.59
CA LYS A 21 5.64 -10.45 12.78
C LYS A 21 6.36 -9.33 12.06
N ALA A 22 6.89 -9.62 10.88
CA ALA A 22 7.26 -8.60 9.93
C ALA A 22 6.04 -7.66 9.85
N PRO A 23 6.24 -6.34 10.01
CA PRO A 23 5.16 -5.40 9.82
C PRO A 23 4.51 -5.73 8.49
N LEU A 24 3.23 -6.10 8.51
CA LEU A 24 2.48 -6.27 7.27
C LEU A 24 2.65 -4.95 6.51
N PRO A 25 3.05 -4.98 5.22
CA PRO A 25 3.09 -3.76 4.43
C PRO A 25 1.71 -3.13 4.57
N GLU A 26 1.65 -1.86 4.99
CA GLU A 26 0.40 -1.19 5.28
C GLU A 26 -0.57 -1.46 4.12
N ALA A 27 -1.62 -2.22 4.42
CA ALA A 27 -2.57 -2.67 3.41
C ALA A 27 -3.27 -1.41 2.90
N PHE A 28 -2.82 -0.93 1.76
CA PHE A 28 -3.25 0.35 1.24
C PHE A 28 -4.74 0.28 0.85
N PRO A 29 -5.50 1.36 1.10
CA PRO A 29 -6.88 1.41 0.66
C PRO A 29 -6.93 1.22 -0.86
N SER A 30 -7.75 0.26 -1.30
CA SER A 30 -8.08 0.10 -2.72
C SER A 30 -8.92 1.30 -3.14
N LEU A 31 -8.36 2.19 -3.95
CA LEU A 31 -9.07 3.35 -4.48
C LEU A 31 -10.21 2.91 -5.41
N SER A 32 -11.24 3.75 -5.52
CA SER A 32 -12.31 3.50 -6.48
C SER A 32 -11.81 3.67 -7.91
N LEU A 33 -12.08 2.68 -8.78
CA LEU A 33 -11.78 2.77 -10.21
C LEU A 33 -12.91 3.47 -10.97
N ALA A 34 -12.53 4.28 -11.96
CA ALA A 34 -13.44 4.95 -12.87
C ALA A 34 -12.84 4.98 -14.29
N THR A 35 -13.68 5.18 -15.31
CA THR A 35 -13.23 5.43 -16.68
C THR A 35 -13.50 6.89 -17.04
N VAL A 36 -12.47 7.59 -17.50
CA VAL A 36 -12.55 8.98 -17.96
C VAL A 36 -12.32 9.01 -19.46
N ILE A 37 -13.14 9.78 -20.18
CA ILE A 37 -12.98 10.02 -21.61
C ILE A 37 -12.34 11.40 -21.81
N LEU A 38 -11.10 11.41 -22.30
CA LEU A 38 -10.38 12.63 -22.67
C LEU A 38 -10.67 12.96 -24.13
N THR A 39 -11.45 14.02 -24.36
CA THR A 39 -11.72 14.51 -25.72
C THR A 39 -10.57 15.41 -26.17
N THR A 40 -9.74 14.89 -27.07
CA THR A 40 -8.57 15.60 -27.61
C THR A 40 -8.76 15.92 -29.09
N LYS A 41 -7.84 16.70 -29.68
CA LYS A 41 -7.85 16.98 -31.13
C LYS A 41 -7.68 15.72 -31.98
N SER A 42 -7.04 14.66 -31.45
CA SER A 42 -6.87 13.38 -32.14
C SER A 42 -8.05 12.42 -31.95
N GLY A 43 -9.05 12.80 -31.16
CA GLY A 43 -10.23 11.98 -30.86
C GLY A 43 -10.42 11.73 -29.35
N PRO A 44 -11.48 10.97 -28.99
CA PRO A 44 -11.72 10.55 -27.61
C PRO A 44 -10.76 9.43 -27.20
N HIS A 45 -10.17 9.55 -26.01
CA HIS A 45 -9.31 8.52 -25.39
C HIS A 45 -9.91 8.08 -24.06
N ALA A 46 -10.12 6.77 -23.89
CA ALA A 46 -10.61 6.21 -22.64
C ALA A 46 -9.44 5.86 -21.72
N VAL A 47 -9.43 6.40 -20.50
CA VAL A 47 -8.41 6.16 -19.48
C VAL A 47 -9.08 5.57 -18.24
N SER A 48 -8.56 4.45 -17.77
CA SER A 48 -8.95 3.84 -16.51
C SER A 48 -8.17 4.50 -15.38
N VAL A 49 -8.86 5.13 -14.44
CA VAL A 49 -8.25 5.91 -13.37
C VAL A 49 -8.66 5.42 -11.99
N GLU A 50 -7.71 5.44 -11.06
CA GLU A 50 -7.98 5.39 -9.62
C GLU A 50 -8.32 6.79 -9.13
N VAL A 51 -9.38 6.95 -8.34
CA VAL A 51 -9.81 8.28 -7.87
C VAL A 51 -9.31 8.53 -6.46
N ALA A 52 -8.45 9.55 -6.31
CA ALA A 52 -7.95 10.03 -5.01
C ALA A 52 -8.73 11.28 -4.60
N LYS A 53 -9.56 11.15 -3.56
CA LYS A 53 -10.47 12.20 -3.07
C LYS A 53 -10.00 12.80 -1.76
N THR A 54 -9.49 11.98 -0.83
CA THR A 54 -9.02 12.47 0.47
C THR A 54 -7.58 12.99 0.40
N ASP A 55 -7.20 13.80 1.37
CA ASP A 55 -5.85 14.38 1.42
C ASP A 55 -4.78 13.29 1.54
N GLU A 56 -5.07 12.21 2.28
CA GLU A 56 -4.20 11.05 2.42
C GLU A 56 -4.02 10.29 1.09
N GLU A 57 -5.12 10.09 0.35
CA GLU A 57 -5.09 9.44 -0.95
C GLU A 57 -4.28 10.26 -1.97
N ARG A 58 -4.46 11.59 -1.98
CA ARG A 58 -3.71 12.50 -2.86
C ARG A 58 -2.22 12.58 -2.48
N ALA A 59 -1.91 12.67 -1.19
CA ALA A 59 -0.54 12.72 -0.70
C ALA A 59 0.24 11.44 -1.04
N LYS A 60 -0.43 10.29 -1.02
CA LYS A 60 0.15 9.02 -1.45
C LYS A 60 0.36 8.96 -2.96
N GLY A 61 -0.61 9.39 -3.75
CA GLY A 61 -0.52 9.34 -5.20
C GLY A 61 -0.19 7.95 -5.74
N LEU A 62 0.76 7.89 -6.68
CA LEU A 62 1.23 6.65 -7.31
C LEU A 62 2.42 5.99 -6.59
N MET A 63 2.69 6.36 -5.33
CA MET A 63 3.78 5.76 -4.57
C MET A 63 3.70 4.22 -4.55
N PHE A 64 4.86 3.58 -4.68
CA PHE A 64 5.06 2.13 -4.60
C PHE A 64 4.36 1.33 -5.71
N ARG A 65 3.99 1.97 -6.83
CA ARG A 65 3.49 1.26 -8.02
C ARG A 65 4.68 0.76 -8.83
N GLU A 66 4.75 -0.56 -9.05
CA GLU A 66 5.79 -1.15 -9.91
C GLU A 66 5.54 -0.87 -11.40
N SER A 67 4.29 -0.67 -11.78
CA SER A 67 3.90 -0.37 -13.16
C SER A 67 2.57 0.37 -13.21
N LEU A 68 2.35 1.07 -14.33
CA LEU A 68 1.09 1.71 -14.68
C LEU A 68 0.68 1.22 -16.07
N PRO A 69 -0.58 0.78 -16.28
CA PRO A 69 -1.07 0.42 -17.60
C PRO A 69 -0.99 1.60 -18.58
N GLU A 70 -0.83 1.32 -19.88
CA GLU A 70 -0.74 2.35 -20.93
C GLU A 70 -1.93 3.33 -20.93
N ASN A 71 -3.13 2.81 -20.67
CA ASN A 71 -4.36 3.60 -20.50
C ASN A 71 -4.80 3.68 -19.03
N GLY A 72 -3.85 3.60 -18.11
CA GLY A 72 -4.05 3.66 -16.66
C GLY A 72 -3.63 5.02 -16.10
N GLY A 73 -4.24 5.43 -14.99
CA GLY A 73 -3.83 6.65 -14.30
C GLY A 73 -4.45 6.81 -12.91
N MET A 74 -4.19 7.98 -12.32
CA MET A 74 -4.84 8.41 -11.09
C MET A 74 -5.45 9.79 -11.31
N TRP A 75 -6.67 9.98 -10.81
CA TRP A 75 -7.43 11.22 -10.87
C TRP A 75 -7.51 11.85 -9.48
N PHE A 76 -6.82 12.98 -9.31
CA PHE A 76 -6.78 13.74 -8.07
C PHE A 76 -7.95 14.74 -8.02
N VAL A 77 -8.85 14.57 -7.05
CA VAL A 77 -10.00 15.47 -6.87
C VAL A 77 -9.69 16.47 -5.76
N PHE A 78 -9.70 17.76 -6.09
CA PHE A 78 -9.58 18.83 -5.12
C PHE A 78 -10.95 19.52 -4.91
N PRO A 79 -11.35 19.81 -3.67
CA PRO A 79 -12.64 20.45 -3.38
C PRO A 79 -12.69 21.93 -3.78
N HIS A 80 -11.53 22.55 -4.00
CA HIS A 80 -11.38 23.93 -4.46
C HIS A 80 -10.12 24.03 -5.33
N GLU A 81 -9.97 25.16 -6.03
CA GLU A 81 -8.75 25.44 -6.79
C GLU A 81 -7.56 25.57 -5.84
N VAL A 82 -6.48 24.85 -6.14
CA VAL A 82 -5.26 24.81 -5.33
C VAL A 82 -4.02 25.01 -6.20
N ILE A 83 -2.97 25.54 -5.59
CA ILE A 83 -1.62 25.57 -6.15
C ILE A 83 -0.75 24.66 -5.27
N ASP A 84 -0.95 23.36 -5.42
CA ASP A 84 -0.20 22.35 -4.68
C ASP A 84 0.91 21.74 -5.56
N PRO A 85 2.16 21.70 -5.08
CA PRO A 85 3.23 21.05 -5.82
C PRO A 85 3.06 19.53 -5.77
N PHE A 86 3.20 18.87 -6.92
CA PHE A 86 3.37 17.44 -6.99
C PHE A 86 4.85 17.06 -6.80
N TRP A 87 5.07 15.90 -6.19
CA TRP A 87 6.39 15.33 -5.95
C TRP A 87 6.38 13.83 -6.26
N MET A 88 7.55 13.26 -6.49
CA MET A 88 7.73 11.87 -6.91
C MET A 88 8.50 11.06 -5.86
N LYS A 89 8.29 11.34 -4.57
CA LYS A 89 8.91 10.53 -3.53
C LYS A 89 8.35 9.11 -3.62
N ASN A 90 9.19 8.10 -3.83
CA ASN A 90 8.81 6.69 -3.93
C ASN A 90 7.83 6.35 -5.07
N THR A 91 7.86 7.11 -6.18
CA THR A 91 7.06 6.82 -7.39
C THR A 91 7.93 6.24 -8.48
#